data_AF-A0A969V215-F1
#
_entry.id   AF-A0A969V215-F1
#
_cell.length_a   1.000
_cell.length_b   1.000
_cell.length_c   1.000
_cell.angle_alpha   90.00
_cell.angle_beta   90.00
_cell.angle_gamma   90.00
#
_symmetry.space_group_name_H-M   'P 1'
#
loop_
_entity.id
_entity.type
_entity.pdbx_description
1 polymer ?
#
loop_
_entity_poly.entity_id
_entity_poly.type
_entity_poly.pdbx_seq_one_letter_code
_entity_poly.pdbx_strand_id
1 'polypeptide(L)'
;MLGVADYKNQWRNRNRINRSTADPEDTVARTQRSVNSVAVTGSFNAGLEFTSDHAVNLTSLYLRNTDDEASLTLRNNFNFPRDSNTQLREYRLRFEEREIDGRGDG
;
A
#
# COMPACT_ATOMS: atom_id res chain seq x y z
N MET A 1 18.92 26.27 9.34
CA MET A 1 18.59 24.91 8.87
C MET A 1 17.21 24.54 9.38
N LEU A 2 16.42 23.81 8.60
CA LEU A 2 15.09 23.33 8.98
C LEU A 2 14.90 21.92 8.45
N GLY A 3 14.28 21.05 9.24
CA GLY A 3 13.90 19.71 8.82
C GLY A 3 12.56 19.33 9.40
N VAL A 4 11.78 18.57 8.64
CA VAL A 4 10.50 18.02 9.09
C VAL A 4 10.39 16.57 8.67
N ALA A 5 9.76 15.76 9.51
CA ALA A 5 9.44 14.37 9.21
C ALA A 5 8.00 14.07 9.63
N ASP A 6 7.35 13.17 8.88
CA ASP A 6 6.00 12.70 9.11
C ASP A 6 5.96 11.16 8.99
N TYR A 7 5.16 10.54 9.85
CA TYR A 7 4.94 9.10 9.88
C TYR A 7 3.44 8.83 9.97
N LYS A 8 2.93 8.00 9.07
CA LYS A 8 1.52 7.58 9.05
C LYS A 8 1.42 6.07 8.96
N ASN A 9 0.51 5.50 9.73
CA ASN A 9 0.16 4.09 9.68
C ASN A 9 -1.36 3.97 9.58
N GLN A 10 -1.84 3.17 8.61
CA GLN A 10 -3.26 2.97 8.36
C GLN A 10 -3.59 1.52 8.03
N TRP A 11 -4.57 0.97 8.73
CA TRP A 11 -5.19 -0.31 8.39
C TRP A 11 -6.45 -0.10 7.55
N ARG A 12 -6.61 -0.90 6.50
CA ARG A 12 -7.81 -0.93 5.65
C ARG A 12 -8.28 -2.36 5.44
N ASN A 13 -9.53 -2.61 5.81
CA ASN A 13 -10.17 -3.90 5.58
C ASN A 13 -11.24 -3.76 4.49
N ARG A 14 -11.30 -4.73 3.56
CA ARG A 14 -12.28 -4.76 2.47
C ARG A 14 -12.81 -6.16 2.26
N ASN A 15 -14.13 -6.28 2.24
CA ASN A 15 -14.84 -7.50 1.88
C ASN A 15 -15.42 -7.33 0.48
N ARG A 16 -15.18 -8.29 -0.41
CA ARG A 16 -15.69 -8.32 -1.78
C ARG A 16 -16.44 -9.62 -2.02
N ILE A 17 -17.63 -9.53 -2.60
CA ILE A 17 -18.40 -10.69 -3.06
C ILE A 17 -18.51 -10.59 -4.57
N ASN A 18 -17.99 -11.57 -5.29
CA ASN A 18 -18.18 -11.74 -6.72
C ASN A 18 -19.17 -12.87 -6.95
N ARG A 19 -20.14 -12.67 -7.83
CA ARG A 19 -21.12 -13.69 -8.25
C ARG A 19 -21.02 -13.87 -9.75
N SER A 20 -21.16 -15.10 -10.23
CA SER A 20 -21.26 -15.35 -11.67
C SER A 20 -22.53 -14.72 -12.23
N THR A 21 -22.47 -14.25 -13.48
CA THR A 21 -23.66 -13.75 -14.19
C THR A 21 -24.55 -14.89 -14.69
N ALA A 22 -23.95 -16.05 -15.01
CA ALA A 22 -24.67 -17.21 -15.50
C ALA A 22 -25.31 -18.03 -14.37
N ASP A 23 -24.69 -18.02 -13.19
CA ASP A 23 -25.12 -18.80 -12.03
C ASP A 23 -24.74 -18.10 -10.71
N PRO A 24 -25.49 -17.06 -10.33
CA PRO A 24 -25.14 -16.19 -9.20
C PRO A 24 -25.39 -16.80 -7.83
N GLU A 25 -26.15 -17.90 -7.76
CA GLU A 25 -26.50 -18.59 -6.52
C GLU A 25 -25.45 -19.63 -6.16
N ASP A 26 -24.97 -20.42 -7.14
CA ASP A 26 -24.05 -21.52 -6.89
C ASP A 26 -22.58 -21.15 -7.16
N THR A 27 -22.31 -20.21 -8.07
CA THR A 27 -20.96 -19.73 -8.36
C THR A 27 -20.68 -18.38 -7.71
N VAL A 28 -20.15 -18.42 -6.49
CA VAL A 28 -19.85 -17.24 -5.66
C VAL A 28 -18.41 -17.30 -5.15
N ALA A 29 -17.72 -16.15 -5.17
CA ALA A 29 -16.44 -15.95 -4.52
C ALA A 29 -16.52 -14.82 -3.49
N ARG A 30 -16.02 -15.06 -2.28
CA ARG A 30 -15.94 -14.09 -1.19
C ARG A 30 -14.48 -13.85 -0.86
N THR A 31 -14.02 -12.63 -1.02
CA THR A 31 -12.65 -12.23 -0.69
C THR A 31 -12.67 -11.27 0.49
N GLN A 32 -11.96 -11.62 1.55
CA GLN A 32 -11.64 -10.73 2.66
C GLN A 32 -10.20 -10.27 2.48
N ARG A 33 -9.95 -8.98 2.62
CA ARG A 33 -8.63 -8.37 2.46
C ARG A 33 -8.35 -7.42 3.61
N SER A 34 -7.16 -7.50 4.16
CA SER A 34 -6.61 -6.56 5.12
C SER A 34 -5.31 -5.98 4.56
N VAL A 35 -5.17 -4.66 4.59
CA VAL A 35 -3.99 -3.95 4.13
C VAL A 35 -3.47 -3.06 5.26
N ASN A 36 -2.18 -3.19 5.56
CA ASN A 36 -1.43 -2.28 6.42
C ASN A 36 -0.61 -1.34 5.53
N SER A 37 -0.85 -0.04 5.62
CA SER A 37 -0.07 0.96 4.89
C SER A 37 0.76 1.79 5.85
N VAL A 38 2.06 1.86 5.63
CA VAL A 38 2.97 2.76 6.35
C VAL A 38 3.55 3.76 5.37
N ALA A 39 3.52 5.04 5.73
CA ALA A 39 4.07 6.14 4.96
C ALA A 39 5.04 6.95 5.82
N VAL A 40 6.24 7.19 5.30
CA VAL A 40 7.29 8.01 5.89
C VAL A 40 7.59 9.15 4.92
N THR A 41 7.65 10.37 5.43
CA THR A 41 8.03 11.56 4.67
C THR A 41 9.06 12.34 5.47
N GLY A 42 10.12 12.79 4.81
CA GLY A 42 11.16 13.62 5.41
C GLY A 42 11.59 14.72 4.46
N SER A 43 11.83 15.92 4.96
CA SER A 43 12.49 16.97 4.20
C SER A 43 13.50 17.73 5.06
N PHE A 44 14.57 18.18 4.42
CA PHE A 44 15.68 18.87 5.05
C PHE A 44 16.13 20.04 4.17
N ASN A 45 16.35 21.20 4.78
CA ASN A 45 16.81 22.42 4.14
C ASN A 45 17.92 23.07 4.95
N ALA A 46 19.06 23.33 4.32
CA ALA A 46 20.18 24.07 4.90
C ALA A 46 20.66 25.12 3.91
N GLY A 47 21.12 26.25 4.43
CA GLY A 47 21.66 27.35 3.63
C GLY A 47 22.82 28.01 4.38
N LEU A 48 23.85 28.40 3.65
CA LEU A 48 25.01 29.13 4.14
C LEU A 48 25.26 30.34 3.24
N GLU A 49 25.44 31.50 3.85
CA GLU A 49 25.80 32.75 3.17
C GLU A 49 27.27 33.08 3.48
N PHE A 50 28.08 33.29 2.45
CA PHE A 50 29.52 33.52 2.59
C PHE A 50 29.90 34.99 2.36
N THR A 51 29.22 35.65 1.42
CA THR A 51 29.34 37.09 1.11
C THR A 51 27.97 37.60 0.68
N SER A 52 27.80 38.91 0.53
CA SER A 52 26.54 39.53 0.10
C SER A 52 26.01 39.01 -1.25
N ASP A 53 26.87 38.38 -2.07
CA ASP A 53 26.51 37.85 -3.40
C ASP A 53 26.61 36.32 -3.51
N HIS A 54 27.04 35.60 -2.46
CA HIS A 54 27.25 34.14 -2.52
C HIS A 54 26.52 33.42 -1.39
N ALA A 55 25.53 32.63 -1.77
CA ALA A 55 24.83 31.68 -0.92
C ALA A 55 24.91 30.27 -1.51
N VAL A 56 24.93 29.26 -0.65
CA VAL A 56 24.80 27.85 -1.02
C VAL A 56 23.61 27.28 -0.27
N ASN A 57 22.69 26.66 -0.99
CA ASN A 57 21.51 26.03 -0.43
C ASN A 57 21.48 24.53 -0.77
N LEU A 58 21.07 23.74 0.23
CA LEU A 58 20.90 22.31 0.15
C LEU A 58 19.46 21.97 0.55
N THR A 59 18.74 21.33 -0.36
CA THR A 59 17.40 20.80 -0.10
C THR A 59 17.35 19.30 -0.38
N SER A 60 16.78 18.53 0.55
CA SER A 60 16.59 17.09 0.43
C SER A 60 15.16 16.70 0.77
N LEU A 61 14.59 15.76 0.01
CA LEU A 61 13.27 15.15 0.21
C LEU A 61 13.40 13.63 0.21
N TYR A 62 12.71 12.98 1.13
CA TYR A 62 12.65 11.52 1.30
C TYR A 62 11.19 11.08 1.45
N LEU A 63 10.74 10.13 0.64
CA LEU A 63 9.40 9.55 0.74
C LEU A 63 9.51 8.02 0.66
N ARG A 64 8.93 7.30 1.62
CA ARG A 64 8.83 5.83 1.57
C ARG A 64 7.43 5.39 1.97
N ASN A 65 6.81 4.57 1.14
CA ASN A 65 5.50 3.98 1.39
C ASN A 65 5.56 2.46 1.28
N THR A 66 5.05 1.75 2.28
CA THR A 66 4.94 0.28 2.27
C THR A 66 3.49 -0.16 2.44
N ASP A 67 3.09 -1.19 1.72
CA ASP A 67 1.77 -1.83 1.82
C ASP A 67 1.93 -3.34 2.05
N ASP A 68 1.47 -3.83 3.21
CA ASP A 68 1.34 -5.25 3.50
C ASP A 68 -0.12 -5.68 3.30
N GLU A 69 -0.39 -6.56 2.34
CA GLU A 69 -1.72 -7.11 2.09
C GLU A 69 -1.79 -8.59 2.45
N ALA A 70 -2.80 -8.95 3.23
CA ALA A 70 -3.24 -10.31 3.42
C ALA A 70 -4.67 -10.47 2.91
N SER A 71 -4.93 -11.56 2.17
CA SER A 71 -6.27 -11.85 1.67
C SER A 71 -6.63 -13.33 1.73
N LEU A 72 -7.90 -13.58 1.98
CA LEU A 72 -8.54 -14.88 1.99
C LEU A 72 -9.70 -14.87 1.00
N THR A 73 -9.66 -15.76 0.01
CA THR A 73 -10.77 -15.96 -0.93
C THR A 73 -11.38 -17.34 -0.74
N LEU A 74 -12.70 -17.37 -0.54
CA LEU A 74 -13.53 -18.57 -0.52
C LEU A 74 -14.33 -18.62 -1.81
N ARG A 75 -14.18 -19.67 -2.61
CA ARG A 75 -14.81 -19.80 -3.94
C ARG A 75 -15.56 -21.12 -4.09
N ASN A 76 -16.79 -21.02 -4.58
CA ASN A 76 -17.60 -22.15 -5.04
C ASN A 76 -17.85 -22.03 -6.55
N ASN A 77 -17.96 -23.17 -7.22
CA ASN A 77 -18.35 -23.27 -8.63
C ASN A 77 -18.91 -24.68 -8.91
N PHE A 78 -19.24 -24.99 -10.16
CA PHE A 78 -19.79 -26.30 -10.53
C PHE A 78 -18.88 -27.51 -10.20
N ASN A 79 -17.54 -27.33 -10.18
CA ASN A 79 -16.58 -28.36 -9.79
C ASN A 79 -16.37 -28.43 -8.27
N PHE A 80 -16.68 -27.34 -7.57
CA PHE A 80 -16.57 -27.20 -6.12
C PHE A 80 -17.87 -26.62 -5.56
N PRO A 81 -18.96 -27.42 -5.57
CA PRO A 81 -20.26 -27.00 -5.08
C PRO A 81 -20.21 -26.54 -3.61
N ARG A 82 -21.13 -25.66 -3.24
CA ARG A 82 -21.25 -25.20 -1.86
C ARG A 82 -21.57 -26.35 -0.89
N ASP A 83 -22.38 -27.30 -1.33
CA ASP A 83 -22.96 -28.35 -0.49
C ASP A 83 -22.06 -29.59 -0.38
N SER A 84 -21.02 -29.69 -1.22
CA SER A 84 -20.09 -30.83 -1.23
C SER A 84 -18.94 -30.69 -0.25
N ASN A 85 -18.89 -29.62 0.56
CA ASN A 85 -17.78 -29.32 1.48
C ASN A 85 -16.39 -29.24 0.80
N THR A 86 -16.34 -29.03 -0.52
CA THR A 86 -15.12 -28.96 -1.32
C THR A 86 -14.76 -27.52 -1.73
N GLN A 87 -15.23 -26.52 -0.98
CA GLN A 87 -14.99 -25.11 -1.27
C GLN A 87 -13.49 -24.79 -1.40
N LEU A 88 -13.14 -24.06 -2.47
CA LEU A 88 -11.77 -23.61 -2.69
C LEU A 88 -11.44 -22.47 -1.73
N ARG A 89 -10.33 -22.62 -1.00
CA ARG A 89 -9.78 -21.62 -0.09
C ARG A 89 -8.41 -21.16 -0.57
N GLU A 90 -8.31 -19.90 -0.98
CA GLU A 90 -7.09 -19.28 -1.50
C GLU A 90 -6.59 -18.22 -0.51
N TYR A 91 -5.31 -18.31 -0.13
CA TYR A 91 -4.64 -17.30 0.69
C TYR A 91 -3.61 -16.59 -0.18
N ARG A 92 -3.58 -15.26 -0.10
CA ARG A 92 -2.57 -14.45 -0.80
C ARG A 92 -1.99 -13.42 0.16
N LEU A 93 -0.67 -13.36 0.16
CA LEU A 93 0.13 -12.33 0.81
C LEU A 93 0.80 -11.49 -0.28
N ARG A 94 0.81 -10.17 -0.12
CA ARG A 94 1.52 -9.25 -1.02
C ARG A 94 2.21 -8.17 -0.20
N PHE A 95 3.45 -7.91 -0.53
CA PHE A 95 4.23 -6.78 -0.03
C PHE A 95 4.53 -5.83 -1.19
N GLU A 96 4.42 -4.52 -0.95
CA GLU A 96 4.85 -3.51 -1.90
C GLU A 96 5.53 -2.35 -1.19
N GLU A 97 6.66 -1.90 -1.74
CA GLU A 97 7.40 -0.74 -1.25
C GLU A 97 7.68 0.21 -2.41
N ARG A 98 7.53 1.51 -2.14
CA ARG A 98 7.80 2.60 -3.09
C ARG A 98 8.59 3.68 -2.39
N GLU A 99 9.69 4.10 -2.99
CA GLU A 99 10.63 5.07 -2.43
C GLU A 99 10.93 6.17 -3.45
N ILE A 100 11.07 7.41 -2.97
CA ILE A 100 11.49 8.58 -3.74
C ILE A 100 12.47 9.40 -2.92
N ASP A 101 13.64 9.63 -3.51
CA ASP A 101 14.67 10.50 -2.97
C ASP A 101 14.91 11.66 -3.93
N GLY A 102 14.88 12.89 -3.42
CA GLY A 102 15.17 14.11 -4.19
C GLY A 102 16.22 14.96 -3.49
N ARG A 103 17.20 15.44 -4.25
CA ARG A 103 18.19 16.43 -3.79
C ARG A 103 18.22 17.60 -4.77
N GLY A 104 18.29 18.81 -4.24
CA GLY A 104 18.45 20.04 -5.01
C GLY A 104 19.61 20.85 -4.47
N ASP A 105 20.54 21.20 -5.35
CA ASP A 105 21.68 22.07 -5.08
C ASP A 105 21.42 23.41 -5.79
N GLY A 106 21.55 24.52 -5.06
CA GLY A 106 21.26 25.88 -5.57
C GLY A 106 22.22 26.92 -5.03
#